data_AF-A0A223S211-F1
#
_entry.id   AF-A0A223S211-F1
#
_cell.length_a   1.000
_cell.length_b   1.000
_cell.length_c   1.000
_cell.angle_alpha   90.00
_cell.angle_beta   90.00
_cell.angle_gamma   90.00
#
_symmetry.space_group_name_H-M   'P 1'
#
loop_
_entity.id
_entity.type
_entity.pdbx_description
1 polymer ?
#
loop_
_entity_poly.entity_id
_entity_poly.type
_entity_poly.pdbx_seq_one_letter_code
_entity_poly.pdbx_strand_id
1 'polypeptide(L)'
;MRKSNRAAAGAAAWQMVHDGTKPGKPSVFARAGAVPRMLGNRVRGQYTELPASRLVMFLVAIAYIVSPVDLVPELLIPILGFADDIGVVIWLTSSLLGETERYLEWEQRSTPYVQGRVVD
;
A
#
# COMPACT_ATOMS: atom_id res chain seq x y z
N MET A 1 39.77 23.63 17.34
CA MET A 1 38.43 24.20 17.04
C MET A 1 37.80 23.44 15.88
N ARG A 2 36.80 22.58 16.11
CA ARG A 2 36.02 21.93 15.05
C ARG A 2 34.59 22.44 15.13
N LYS A 3 34.21 23.36 14.24
CA LYS A 3 32.84 23.88 14.12
C LYS A 3 31.93 22.73 13.68
N SER A 4 31.02 22.36 14.57
CA SER A 4 29.96 21.39 14.34
C SER A 4 29.01 21.86 13.24
N ASN A 5 29.01 21.14 12.11
CA ASN A 5 28.09 21.31 10.98
C ASN A 5 26.66 20.84 11.33
N ARG A 6 26.03 21.50 12.31
CA ARG A 6 24.62 21.27 12.65
C ARG A 6 23.67 21.69 11.52
N ALA A 7 24.16 22.52 10.59
CA ALA A 7 23.46 22.91 9.36
C ALA A 7 23.34 21.78 8.32
N ALA A 8 24.26 20.79 8.33
CA ALA A 8 24.25 19.71 7.35
C ALA A 8 23.12 18.70 7.58
N ALA A 9 22.73 18.48 8.84
CA ALA A 9 21.62 17.59 9.18
C ALA A 9 20.26 18.18 8.76
N GLY A 10 20.08 19.49 8.90
CA GLY A 10 18.88 20.18 8.45
C GLY A 10 18.74 20.19 6.92
N ALA A 11 19.85 20.40 6.20
CA ALA A 11 19.87 20.34 4.74
C ALA A 11 19.58 18.92 4.20
N ALA A 12 20.13 17.88 4.85
CA ALA A 12 19.86 16.49 4.48
C ALA A 12 18.38 16.11 4.71
N ALA A 13 17.78 16.57 5.80
CA ALA A 13 16.36 16.36 6.07
C ALA A 13 15.46 17.08 5.05
N TRP A 14 15.82 18.30 4.64
CA TRP A 14 15.09 19.06 3.62
C TRP A 14 15.16 18.40 2.23
N GLN A 15 16.33 17.82 1.90
CA GLN A 15 16.51 17.07 0.66
C GLN A 15 15.68 15.77 0.66
N MET A 16 15.58 15.04 1.78
CA MET A 16 14.74 13.83 1.85
C MET A 16 13.24 14.12 1.71
N VAL A 17 12.77 15.27 2.20
CA VAL A 17 11.37 15.69 2.05
C VAL A 17 11.05 16.07 0.61
N HIS A 18 12.00 16.70 -0.10
CA HIS A 18 11.84 17.03 -1.52
C HIS A 18 12.03 15.81 -2.44
N ASP A 19 12.92 14.88 -2.05
CA ASP A 19 13.17 13.58 -2.70
C ASP A 19 12.13 12.51 -2.34
N GLY A 20 11.11 12.84 -1.52
CA GLY A 20 9.94 11.97 -1.30
C GLY A 20 9.19 11.63 -2.59
N THR A 21 9.45 12.40 -3.64
CA THR A 21 9.09 12.16 -5.04
C THR A 21 10.26 11.52 -5.80
N LYS A 22 10.76 10.36 -5.34
CA LYS A 22 11.81 9.63 -6.07
C LYS A 22 11.36 9.33 -7.52
N PRO A 23 12.11 9.75 -8.55
CA PRO A 23 11.83 9.36 -9.92
C PRO A 23 11.90 7.84 -10.04
N GLY A 24 10.80 7.19 -10.42
CA GLY A 24 10.74 5.73 -10.62
C GLY A 24 9.81 4.96 -9.67
N LYS A 25 9.27 5.59 -8.61
CA LYS A 25 8.21 4.97 -7.79
C LYS A 25 6.82 5.39 -8.25
N PRO A 26 5.82 4.48 -8.29
CA PRO A 26 4.46 4.86 -8.64
C PRO A 26 3.90 5.91 -7.68
N SER A 27 3.20 6.92 -8.22
CA SER A 27 2.55 7.95 -7.41
C SER A 27 1.53 7.33 -6.45
N VAL A 28 1.23 8.01 -5.34
CA VAL A 28 0.23 7.53 -4.36
C VAL A 28 -1.14 7.27 -5.02
N PHE A 29 -1.54 8.12 -5.97
CA PHE A 29 -2.76 7.93 -6.75
C PHE A 29 -2.70 6.72 -7.67
N ALA A 30 -1.56 6.47 -8.33
CA ALA A 30 -1.37 5.28 -9.14
C ALA A 30 -1.44 4.00 -8.29
N ARG A 31 -0.89 4.04 -7.07
CA ARG A 31 -1.01 2.95 -6.09
C ARG A 31 -2.46 2.76 -5.66
N ALA A 32 -3.16 3.83 -5.27
CA ALA A 32 -4.56 3.74 -4.89
C ALA A 32 -5.43 3.14 -6.01
N GLY A 33 -5.23 3.56 -7.27
CA GLY A 33 -5.94 3.02 -8.43
C GLY A 33 -5.56 1.58 -8.81
N ALA A 34 -4.45 1.05 -8.31
CA ALA A 34 -4.02 -0.32 -8.57
C ALA A 34 -4.53 -1.33 -7.52
N VAL A 35 -5.02 -0.86 -6.36
CA VAL A 35 -5.64 -1.71 -5.33
C VAL A 35 -6.74 -2.64 -5.87
N PRO A 36 -7.79 -2.18 -6.59
CA PRO A 36 -8.84 -3.08 -7.07
C PRO A 36 -8.31 -4.13 -8.07
N ARG A 37 -7.32 -3.76 -8.89
CA ARG A 37 -6.67 -4.69 -9.84
C ARG A 37 -5.83 -5.73 -9.11
N MET A 38 -5.07 -5.31 -8.10
CA MET A 38 -4.30 -6.22 -7.23
C MET A 38 -5.20 -7.25 -6.56
N LEU A 39 -6.30 -6.80 -5.95
CA LEU A 39 -7.27 -7.69 -5.31
C LEU A 39 -7.90 -8.65 -6.33
N GLY A 40 -8.33 -8.14 -7.49
CA GLY A 40 -8.90 -8.94 -8.57
C GLY A 40 -7.93 -10.02 -9.09
N ASN A 41 -6.67 -9.66 -9.34
CA ASN A 41 -5.65 -10.59 -9.82
C ASN A 41 -5.26 -11.61 -8.75
N ARG A 42 -5.32 -11.24 -7.47
CA ARG A 42 -5.13 -12.20 -6.37
C ARG A 42 -6.29 -13.20 -6.27
N VAL A 43 -7.53 -12.74 -6.37
CA VAL A 43 -8.74 -13.59 -6.31
C VAL A 43 -8.78 -14.56 -7.50
N ARG A 44 -8.33 -14.11 -8.67
CA ARG A 44 -8.17 -14.93 -9.88
C ARG A 44 -6.95 -15.87 -9.85
N GLY A 45 -6.12 -15.80 -8.81
CA GLY A 45 -4.92 -16.63 -8.68
C GLY A 45 -3.74 -16.22 -9.56
N GLN A 46 -3.81 -15.07 -10.25
CA GLN A 46 -2.75 -14.57 -11.13
C GLN A 46 -1.61 -13.92 -10.34
N TYR A 47 -1.93 -13.25 -9.24
CA TYR A 47 -0.95 -12.64 -8.33
C TYR A 47 -0.88 -13.44 -7.03
N THR A 48 0.17 -14.23 -6.83
CA THR A 48 0.32 -15.11 -5.65
C THR A 48 1.25 -14.55 -4.57
N GLU A 49 1.93 -13.44 -4.84
CA GLU A 49 2.87 -12.82 -3.88
C GLU A 49 2.15 -12.21 -2.66
N LEU A 50 0.84 -11.99 -2.72
CA LEU A 50 0.01 -11.60 -1.57
C LEU A 50 -0.51 -12.86 -0.84
N PRO A 51 -0.15 -13.09 0.44
CA PRO A 51 -0.65 -14.21 1.21
C PRO A 51 -2.18 -14.19 1.34
N ALA A 52 -2.81 -15.38 1.33
CA ALA A 52 -4.28 -15.50 1.48
C ALA A 52 -4.77 -14.89 2.81
N SER A 53 -4.03 -15.11 3.90
CA SER A 53 -4.32 -14.52 5.21
C SER A 53 -4.33 -12.99 5.17
N ARG A 54 -3.41 -12.38 4.41
CA ARG A 54 -3.32 -10.93 4.27
C ARG A 54 -4.48 -10.37 3.44
N LEU A 55 -4.88 -11.06 2.38
CA LEU A 55 -6.08 -10.72 1.62
C LEU A 55 -7.33 -10.75 2.53
N VAL A 56 -7.53 -11.83 3.28
CA VAL A 56 -8.66 -11.96 4.22
C VAL A 56 -8.64 -10.81 5.23
N MET A 57 -7.47 -10.47 5.78
CA MET A 57 -7.32 -9.36 6.72
C MET A 57 -7.71 -8.00 6.12
N PHE A 58 -7.36 -7.75 4.85
CA PHE A 58 -7.83 -6.54 4.15
C PHE A 58 -9.33 -6.54 3.92
N LEU A 59 -9.91 -7.68 3.54
CA LEU A 59 -11.36 -7.80 3.35
C LEU A 59 -12.13 -7.58 4.65
N VAL A 60 -11.65 -8.14 5.77
CA VAL A 60 -12.22 -7.92 7.10
C VAL A 60 -12.12 -6.44 7.50
N ALA A 61 -10.96 -5.81 7.30
CA ALA A 61 -10.78 -4.39 7.61
C ALA A 61 -11.68 -3.48 6.75
N ILE A 62 -11.84 -3.78 5.46
CA ILE A 62 -12.77 -3.05 4.58
C ILE A 62 -14.22 -3.27 5.01
N ALA A 63 -14.60 -4.52 5.31
CA ALA A 63 -15.95 -4.84 5.77
C ALA A 63 -16.29 -4.11 7.07
N TYR A 64 -15.32 -4.03 8.00
CA TYR A 64 -15.44 -3.26 9.23
C TYR A 64 -15.65 -1.76 8.97
N ILE A 65 -14.93 -1.17 8.00
CA ILE A 65 -15.13 0.24 7.62
C ILE A 65 -16.51 0.49 7.01
N VAL A 66 -17.00 -0.43 6.18
CA VAL A 66 -18.27 -0.27 5.43
C VAL A 66 -19.49 -0.54 6.32
N SER A 67 -19.43 -1.56 7.16
CA SER A 67 -20.50 -1.91 8.10
C SER A 67 -19.88 -2.35 9.43
N PRO A 68 -19.57 -1.40 10.33
CA PRO A 68 -18.95 -1.69 11.62
C PRO A 68 -19.81 -2.57 12.55
N VAL A 69 -21.09 -2.80 12.21
CA VAL A 69 -22.10 -3.33 13.14
C VAL A 69 -22.55 -4.78 12.82
N ASP A 70 -22.37 -5.28 11.59
CA ASP A 70 -23.09 -6.50 11.15
C ASP A 70 -22.25 -7.80 11.17
N LEU A 71 -20.92 -7.74 11.30
CA LEU A 71 -20.04 -8.93 11.43
C LEU A 71 -19.62 -9.26 12.88
N VAL A 72 -19.89 -8.34 13.79
CA VAL A 72 -19.55 -8.43 15.23
C VAL A 72 -20.42 -9.40 16.05
N PRO A 73 -21.70 -9.72 15.73
CA PRO A 73 -22.61 -10.33 16.71
C PRO A 73 -22.18 -11.68 17.30
N GLU A 74 -21.39 -12.51 16.62
CA GLU A 74 -21.21 -13.91 17.04
C GLU A 74 -19.76 -14.36 17.34
N LEU A 75 -18.72 -13.57 17.00
CA LEU A 75 -17.31 -14.03 17.14
C LEU A 75 -16.42 -13.19 18.09
N LEU A 76 -16.85 -12.00 18.56
CA LEU A 76 -15.91 -10.97 19.06
C LEU A 76 -16.20 -10.34 20.44
N ILE A 77 -17.02 -10.93 21.31
CA ILE A 77 -17.10 -10.47 22.72
C ILE A 77 -16.10 -11.35 23.50
N PRO A 78 -14.84 -10.91 23.83
CA PRO A 78 -14.56 -9.70 24.65
C PRO A 78 -13.19 -8.97 24.43
N ILE A 79 -12.67 -8.73 23.20
CA ILE A 79 -11.27 -8.21 23.04
C ILE A 79 -11.13 -6.74 22.58
N LEU A 80 -12.11 -6.11 21.93
CA LEU A 80 -11.82 -4.87 21.17
C LEU A 80 -12.73 -3.70 21.57
N GLY A 81 -12.28 -2.96 22.59
CA GLY A 81 -12.89 -1.70 23.01
C GLY A 81 -12.23 -0.49 22.33
N PHE A 82 -12.98 0.16 21.44
CA PHE A 82 -13.03 1.61 21.17
C PHE A 82 -11.78 2.44 20.79
N ALA A 83 -10.56 1.89 20.75
CA ALA A 83 -9.37 2.63 20.29
C ALA A 83 -9.06 2.51 18.78
N ASP A 84 -9.80 1.66 18.05
CA ASP A 84 -9.29 0.92 16.89
C ASP A 84 -9.56 1.55 15.50
N ASP A 85 -10.59 2.39 15.32
CA ASP A 85 -11.09 2.73 13.96
C ASP A 85 -10.11 3.52 13.08
N ILE A 86 -9.51 4.58 13.64
CA ILE A 86 -8.52 5.40 12.91
C ILE A 86 -7.23 4.61 12.72
N GLY A 87 -6.84 3.80 13.71
CA GLY A 87 -5.67 2.94 13.65
C GLY A 87 -5.79 1.92 12.53
N VAL A 88 -6.94 1.26 12.42
CA VAL A 88 -7.27 0.29 11.37
C VAL A 88 -7.23 0.95 9.99
N VAL A 89 -7.81 2.14 9.82
CA VAL A 89 -7.77 2.86 8.54
C VAL A 89 -6.33 3.24 8.16
N ILE A 90 -5.53 3.77 9.08
CA ILE A 90 -4.14 4.13 8.84
C ILE A 90 -3.30 2.89 8.51
N TRP A 91 -3.46 1.82 9.28
CA TRP A 91 -2.78 0.55 9.08
C TRP A 91 -3.15 -0.08 7.75
N LEU A 92 -4.44 -0.11 7.40
CA LEU A 92 -4.96 -0.65 6.15
C LEU A 92 -4.41 0.15 4.97
N THR A 93 -4.50 1.48 5.03
CA THR A 93 -4.01 2.37 3.97
C THR A 93 -2.50 2.20 3.76
N SER A 94 -1.71 2.23 4.83
CA SER A 94 -0.25 2.05 4.75
C SER A 94 0.13 0.66 4.21
N SER A 95 -0.59 -0.38 4.64
CA SER A 95 -0.38 -1.74 4.18
C SER A 95 -0.71 -1.90 2.70
N LEU A 96 -1.84 -1.36 2.26
CA LEU A 96 -2.25 -1.38 0.85
C LEU A 96 -1.26 -0.61 -0.04
N LEU A 97 -0.76 0.55 0.41
CA LEU A 97 0.24 1.32 -0.33
C LEU A 97 1.55 0.54 -0.55
N GLY A 98 1.99 -0.21 0.46
CA GLY A 98 3.18 -1.06 0.36
C GLY A 98 2.98 -2.31 -0.51
N GLU A 99 1.84 -2.98 -0.34
CA GLU A 99 1.47 -4.14 -1.18
C GLU A 99 1.29 -3.75 -2.65
N THR A 100 0.71 -2.59 -2.90
CA THR A 100 0.45 -2.14 -4.28
C THR A 100 1.71 -1.75 -5.02
N GLU A 101 2.75 -1.29 -4.32
CA GLU A 101 4.08 -1.07 -4.93
C GLU A 101 4.64 -2.39 -5.49
N ARG A 102 4.63 -3.46 -4.68
CA ARG A 102 5.02 -4.80 -5.13
C ARG A 102 4.15 -5.32 -6.27
N TYR A 103 2.84 -5.12 -6.17
CA TYR A 103 1.91 -5.51 -7.24
C TYR A 103 2.21 -4.79 -8.56
N LEU A 104 2.50 -3.48 -8.53
CA LEU A 104 2.83 -2.71 -9.72
C LEU A 104 4.14 -3.15 -10.36
N GLU A 105 5.14 -3.53 -9.55
CA GLU A 105 6.37 -4.15 -10.06
C GLU A 105 6.10 -5.49 -10.73
N TRP A 106 5.26 -6.34 -10.12
CA TRP A 106 4.82 -7.60 -10.71
C TRP A 106 4.02 -7.39 -12.00
N GLU A 107 3.12 -6.40 -12.03
CA GLU A 107 2.27 -6.09 -13.18
C GLU A 107 3.10 -5.61 -14.38
N GLN A 108 4.15 -4.82 -14.12
CA GLN A 108 5.12 -4.42 -15.15
C GLN A 108 5.91 -5.60 -15.72
N ARG A 109 6.33 -6.56 -14.86
CA ARG A 109 7.00 -7.79 -15.31
C ARG A 109 6.07 -8.72 -16.08
N SER A 110 4.79 -8.72 -15.75
CA SER A 110 3.77 -9.62 -16.33
C SER A 110 3.14 -9.06 -17.59
N THR A 111 3.23 -7.75 -17.84
CA THR A 111 2.79 -7.13 -19.09
C THR A 111 3.90 -7.35 -20.13
N PRO A 112 3.65 -8.09 -21.23
CA PRO A 112 4.63 -8.22 -22.29
C PRO A 112 4.93 -6.81 -22.82
N TYR A 113 6.19 -6.40 -22.72
CA TYR A 113 6.65 -5.15 -23.33
C TYR A 113 6.48 -5.30 -24.85
N VAL A 114 5.35 -4.85 -25.41
CA VAL A 114 5.20 -4.70 -26.86
C VAL A 114 6.05 -3.49 -27.22
N GLN A 115 7.33 -3.74 -27.46
CA GLN A 115 8.27 -2.76 -28.00
C GLN A 115 7.78 -2.39 -29.40
N GLY A 116 6.93 -1.35 -29.49
CA GLY A 116 6.59 -0.71 -30.74
C GLY A 116 7.86 -0.10 -31.32
N ARG A 117 8.54 -0.85 -32.19
CA ARG A 117 9.60 -0.32 -33.05
C ARG A 117 8.90 0.65 -34.01
N VAL A 118 9.02 1.95 -33.76
CA VAL A 118 8.76 2.97 -34.79
C VAL A 118 9.85 2.77 -35.83
N VAL A 119 9.45 2.19 -36.96
CA VAL A 119 10.30 2.08 -38.14
C VAL A 119 10.09 3.39 -38.88
N ASP A 120 11.04 4.32 -38.74
CA ASP A 120 11.24 5.43 -39.68
C ASP A 120 12.38 5.04 -40.64
#